data_AF-A0A7C6S5S2-F1
#
_entry.id   AF-A0A7C6S5S2-F1
#
_cell.length_a   1.000
_cell.length_b   1.000
_cell.length_c   1.000
_cell.angle_alpha   90.00
_cell.angle_beta   90.00
_cell.angle_gamma   90.00
#
_symmetry.space_group_name_H-M   'P 1'
#
loop_
_entity.id
_entity.type
_entity.pdbx_description
1 polymer ?
#
loop_
_entity_poly.entity_id
_entity_poly.type
_entity_poly.pdbx_seq_one_letter_code
_entity_poly.pdbx_strand_id
1 'polypeptide(L)' 'MMTQPPIDKLIEMIDSKYALCCLIAKRARQLLDKKPELLEETNINAISYAAQEVYEGKVQIAKG' A
#
# COMPACT_ATOMS: atom_id res chain seq x y z
N MET A 1 -16.43 -8.38 2.21
CA MET A 1 -15.28 -7.88 2.99
C MET A 1 -15.02 -6.46 2.48
N MET A 2 -15.28 -5.43 3.29
CA MET A 2 -14.99 -4.04 2.93
C MET A 2 -13.51 -3.77 3.18
N THR A 3 -12.68 -4.01 2.17
CA THR A 3 -11.27 -3.57 2.20
C THR A 3 -11.26 -2.06 1.99
N GLN A 4 -10.89 -1.30 3.01
CA GLN A 4 -10.63 0.13 2.89
C GLN A 4 -9.13 0.33 2.73
N PRO A 5 -8.65 1.03 1.68
CA PRO A 5 -9.40 1.61 0.56
C PRO A 5 -9.93 0.54 -0.43
N PRO A 6 -11.03 0.82 -1.17
CA PRO A 6 -11.59 -0.10 -2.14
C PRO A 6 -10.62 -0.32 -3.30
N ILE A 7 -10.46 -1.58 -3.70
CA ILE A 7 -9.45 -1.97 -4.70
C ILE A 7 -9.65 -1.30 -6.06
N ASP A 8 -10.91 -1.03 -6.44
CA ASP A 8 -11.21 -0.35 -7.70
C ASP A 8 -10.59 1.05 -7.76
N LYS A 9 -10.60 1.78 -6.64
CA LYS A 9 -9.95 3.11 -6.55
C LYS A 9 -8.44 3.03 -6.64
N LEU A 10 -7.84 1.98 -6.08
CA LEU A 10 -6.40 1.75 -6.19
C LEU A 10 -5.99 1.40 -7.62
N ILE A 11 -6.84 0.64 -8.34
CA ILE A 11 -6.60 0.26 -9.74
C ILE A 11 -6.69 1.49 -10.65
N GLU A 12 -7.68 2.38 -10.42
CA GLU A 12 -7.81 3.67 -11.14
C GLU A 12 -6.55 4.55 -11.05
N MET A 13 -5.73 4.40 -10.00
CA MET A 13 -4.50 5.21 -9.82
C MET A 13 -3.27 4.65 -10.52
N ILE A 14 -3.22 3.33 -10.77
CA ILE A 14 -2.02 2.62 -11.25
C ILE A 14 -2.23 2.00 -12.64
N ASP A 15 -3.47 1.92 -13.13
CA ASP A 15 -3.88 1.33 -14.41
C ASP A 15 -3.50 -0.16 -14.59
N SER A 16 -2.92 -0.80 -13.57
CA SER A 16 -2.50 -2.20 -13.61
C SER A 16 -2.62 -2.90 -12.26
N LYS A 17 -3.47 -3.94 -12.22
CA LYS A 17 -3.70 -4.77 -11.02
C LYS A 17 -2.42 -5.47 -10.55
N TYR A 18 -1.61 -5.95 -11.48
CA TYR A 18 -0.34 -6.62 -11.17
C TYR A 18 0.68 -5.64 -10.58
N ALA A 19 0.78 -4.46 -11.17
CA ALA A 19 1.67 -3.42 -10.70
C ALA A 19 1.26 -2.93 -9.31
N LEU A 20 -0.04 -2.79 -9.05
CA LEU A 20 -0.61 -2.48 -7.73
C LEU A 20 -0.22 -3.54 -6.68
N CYS A 21 -0.43 -4.82 -6.97
CA CYS A 21 -0.06 -5.90 -6.05
C CYS A 21 1.45 -5.89 -5.74
N CYS A 22 2.30 -5.75 -6.75
CA CYS A 22 3.74 -5.67 -6.57
C CYS A 22 4.16 -4.45 -5.74
N LEU A 23 3.54 -3.29 -5.96
CA LEU A 23 3.80 -2.06 -5.22
C LEU A 23 3.44 -2.21 -3.74
N ILE A 24 2.22 -2.65 -3.45
CA ILE A 24 1.74 -2.87 -2.08
C ILE A 24 2.62 -3.90 -1.38
N ALA A 25 2.92 -5.03 -2.01
CA ALA A 25 3.76 -6.07 -1.41
C ALA A 25 5.17 -5.57 -1.09
N LYS A 26 5.80 -4.84 -2.03
CA LYS A 26 7.12 -4.25 -1.82
C LYS A 26 7.09 -3.22 -0.69
N ARG A 27 6.05 -2.38 -0.63
CA ARG A 27 5.91 -1.37 0.42
C ARG A 27 5.63 -1.99 1.78
N ALA A 28 4.74 -2.96 1.87
CA ALA A 28 4.44 -3.69 3.10
C ALA A 28 5.71 -4.33 3.69
N ARG A 29 6.57 -4.93 2.84
CA ARG A 29 7.86 -5.47 3.30
C ARG A 29 8.79 -4.37 3.83
N GLN A 30 8.86 -3.22 3.17
CA GLN A 30 9.63 -2.08 3.68
C GLN A 30 9.14 -1.58 5.05
N LEU A 31 7.82 -1.58 5.27
CA LEU A 31 7.26 -1.19 6.57
C LEU A 31 7.65 -2.17 7.66
N LEU A 32 7.59 -3.49 7.39
CA LEU A 32 8.03 -4.52 8.33
C LEU A 32 9.52 -4.43 8.64
N ASP A 33 10.37 -4.24 7.61
CA ASP A 33 11.82 -4.26 7.78
C ASP A 33 12.38 -2.96 8.37
N LYS A 34 11.79 -1.80 8.03
CA LYS A 34 12.37 -0.49 8.35
C LYS A 34 11.53 0.36 9.29
N LYS A 35 10.25 0.04 9.47
CA LYS A 35 9.30 0.83 10.28
C LYS A 35 8.34 -0.05 11.09
N PRO A 36 8.81 -1.07 11.82
CA PRO A 36 7.93 -1.92 12.62
C PRO A 36 7.18 -1.11 13.70
N GLU A 37 7.85 -0.14 14.34
CA GLU A 37 7.28 0.73 15.37
C GLU A 37 6.04 1.49 14.88
N LEU A 38 6.05 1.96 13.63
CA LEU A 38 4.92 2.67 13.02
C LEU A 38 3.70 1.76 12.80
N LEU A 39 3.93 0.47 12.54
CA LEU A 39 2.85 -0.52 12.45
C LEU A 39 2.27 -0.86 13.83
N GLU A 40 3.12 -0.90 14.85
CA GLU A 40 2.71 -1.10 16.23
C GLU A 40 1.88 0.07 16.77
N GLU A 41 2.32 1.31 16.53
CA GLU A 41 1.61 2.54 16.93
C GLU A 41 0.25 2.67 16.27
N THR A 42 0.16 2.36 14.97
CA THR A 42 -1.09 2.48 14.21
C THR A 42 -2.03 1.30 14.43
N ASN A 43 -1.51 0.16 14.90
CA ASN A 43 -2.22 -1.11 15.00
C ASN A 43 -2.82 -1.57 13.65
N ILE A 44 -2.24 -1.12 12.53
CA ILE A 44 -2.69 -1.47 11.18
C ILE A 44 -1.69 -2.47 10.59
N ASN A 45 -2.21 -3.50 9.92
CA ASN A 45 -1.32 -4.45 9.25
C ASN A 45 -0.55 -3.77 8.10
N ALA A 46 0.64 -4.28 7.78
CA ALA A 46 1.52 -3.65 6.80
C ALA A 46 0.89 -3.50 5.39
N ILE A 47 -0.01 -4.42 5.02
CA ILE A 47 -0.67 -4.44 3.71
C ILE A 47 -1.70 -3.32 3.61
N SER A 48 -2.57 -3.18 4.61
CA SER A 48 -3.59 -2.13 4.68
C SER A 48 -2.95 -0.76 4.79
N TYR A 49 -1.88 -0.63 5.58
CA TYR A 49 -1.13 0.63 5.67
C TYR A 49 -0.50 1.00 4.32
N ALA A 50 0.15 0.04 3.65
CA ALA A 50 0.70 0.27 2.31
C ALA A 50 -0.37 0.63 1.27
N ALA A 51 -1.53 -0.04 1.30
CA ALA A 51 -2.65 0.29 0.43
C ALA A 51 -3.17 1.71 0.69
N GLN A 52 -3.24 2.12 1.96
CA GLN A 52 -3.63 3.48 2.33
C GLN A 52 -2.60 4.52 1.86
N GLU A 53 -1.30 4.27 2.01
CA GLU A 53 -0.27 5.18 1.49
C GLU A 53 -0.33 5.33 -0.04
N VAL A 54 -0.66 4.26 -0.76
CA VAL A 54 -0.87 4.30 -2.21
C VAL A 54 -2.11 5.14 -2.53
N TYR A 55 -3.21 4.93 -1.82
CA TYR A 55 -4.45 5.70 -2.00
C TYR A 55 -4.29 7.19 -1.69
N GLU A 56 -3.49 7.53 -0.66
CA GLU A 56 -3.14 8.91 -0.30
C GLU A 56 -2.10 9.53 -1.26
N GLY A 57 -1.60 8.77 -2.24
CA GLY A 57 -0.61 9.22 -3.21
C GLY A 57 0.81 9.38 -2.66
N LYS A 58 1.07 8.93 -1.42
CA LYS A 58 2.39 8.96 -0.76
C LYS A 58 3.37 7.96 -1.37
N VAL A 59 2.86 6.85 -1.91
CA VAL A 59 3.63 5.78 -2.55
C VAL A 59 3.13 5.60 -3.98
N GLN A 60 4.04 5.72 -4.95
CA GLN A 60 3.73 5.60 -6.36
C GLN A 60 4.78 4.73 -7.06
N ILE A 61 4.40 4.15 -8.20
CA ILE A 61 5.37 3.48 -9.07
C ILE A 61 6.27 4.56 -9.67
N ALA A 62 7.58 4.39 -9.53
CA ALA A 62 8.54 5.24 -10.22
C ALA A 62 8.31 5.10 -11.73
N LYS A 63 7.76 6.14 -12.36
CA LYS A 63 7.75 6.26 -13.81
C LYS A 63 9.17 6.61 -14.23
N GLY A 64 9.87 5.61 -14.78
CA GLY A 64 11.13 5.83 -15.50
C GLY A 64 10.87 6.48 -16.85
#